data_AF-A0A515ENS0-F1
#
_entry.id   AF-A0A515ENS0-F1
#
_cell.length_a   1.000
_cell.length_b   1.000
_cell.length_c   1.000
_cell.angle_alpha   90.00
_cell.angle_beta   90.00
_cell.angle_gamma   90.00
#
_symmetry.space_group_name_H-M   'P 1'
#
loop_
_entity.id
_entity.type
_entity.pdbx_description
1 polymer ?
#
loop_
_entity_poly.entity_id
_entity_poly.type
_entity_poly.pdbx_seq_one_letter_code
_entity_poly.pdbx_strand_id
1 'polypeptide(L)'
;MIFFSQFIRTLLIACLFFTVSAFATDPSLIYRGVTLGDELDKVQMLIASEFPRINVIDRNYLVKAGDDEGMQRDSCAYAATSNRQKNCILANFGFSRQLQLNNVYVEQSFMPAISLESLMGKLSKSYGSPRLTFREIISASPPSNTAFVSPASELTSLVWGGSKTPSGSYRNSSFPFEALERIGGKFVSVSIFHQGNLVNGYSLRILDEVRAKSNAVEMMQEIEQQEAAGRAKSDGSVKF
;
A
#
# COMPACT_ATOMS: atom_id res chain seq x y z
N MET A 1 26.49 55.54 5.53
CA MET A 1 26.42 54.20 6.16
C MET A 1 24.97 53.64 6.17
N ILE A 2 24.19 53.83 5.09
CA ILE A 2 22.77 53.43 5.01
C ILE A 2 22.51 52.44 3.86
N PHE A 3 23.38 52.43 2.83
CA PHE A 3 23.22 51.60 1.63
C PHE A 3 23.49 50.10 1.83
N PHE A 4 24.34 49.71 2.78
CA PHE A 4 24.63 48.30 3.06
C PHE A 4 23.46 47.57 3.73
N SER A 5 22.61 48.29 4.49
CA SER A 5 21.49 47.72 5.23
C SER A 5 20.30 47.35 4.32
N GLN A 6 20.04 48.15 3.29
CA GLN A 6 18.99 47.85 2.33
C GLN A 6 19.38 46.68 1.42
N PHE A 7 20.64 46.59 0.98
CA PHE A 7 21.09 45.52 0.10
C PHE A 7 20.97 44.14 0.76
N ILE A 8 21.28 44.04 2.06
CA ILE A 8 21.13 42.79 2.84
C ILE A 8 19.65 42.43 3.02
N ARG A 9 18.76 43.41 3.22
CA ARG A 9 17.31 43.16 3.33
C ARG A 9 16.69 42.68 2.01
N THR A 10 17.12 43.21 0.87
CA THR A 10 16.62 42.74 -0.44
C THR A 10 17.14 41.34 -0.76
N LEU A 11 18.39 41.02 -0.39
CA LEU A 11 18.96 39.68 -0.57
C LEU A 11 18.26 38.62 0.30
N LEU A 12 17.90 38.96 1.53
CA LEU A 12 17.16 38.07 2.45
C LEU A 12 15.74 37.78 1.96
N ILE A 13 15.08 38.75 1.33
CA ILE A 13 13.75 38.54 0.73
C ILE A 13 13.85 37.70 -0.54
N ALA A 14 14.88 37.91 -1.38
CA ALA A 14 15.11 37.07 -2.56
C ALA A 14 15.45 35.61 -2.19
N CYS A 15 16.16 35.37 -1.08
CA CYS A 15 16.40 34.02 -0.57
C CYS A 15 15.15 33.36 0.04
N LEU A 16 14.17 34.13 0.51
CA LEU A 16 12.89 33.61 1.03
C LEU A 16 11.87 33.26 -0.07
N PHE A 17 12.05 33.75 -1.30
CA PHE A 17 11.26 33.35 -2.47
C PHE A 17 11.86 32.19 -3.27
N PHE A 18 13.04 31.70 -2.87
CA PHE A 18 13.71 30.52 -3.46
C PHE A 18 13.75 29.32 -2.51
N THR A 19 12.82 29.21 -1.55
CA THR A 19 12.50 27.91 -0.96
C THR A 19 11.72 27.10 -1.98
N VAL A 20 12.50 26.54 -2.91
CA VAL A 20 12.31 25.26 -3.57
C VAL A 20 10.85 24.82 -3.59
N SER A 21 10.19 25.10 -4.71
CA SER A 21 9.08 24.25 -5.17
C SER A 21 9.63 22.84 -5.38
N ALA A 22 9.82 22.09 -4.30
CA ALA A 22 10.07 20.65 -4.36
C ALA A 22 8.73 19.93 -4.57
N PHE A 23 7.94 20.39 -5.55
CA PHE A 23 6.90 19.58 -6.15
C PHE A 23 7.54 18.81 -7.30
N ALA A 24 8.29 17.77 -6.95
CA ALA A 24 8.57 16.61 -7.80
C ALA A 24 9.58 15.70 -7.08
N THR A 25 9.10 14.57 -6.59
CA THR A 25 9.50 13.30 -7.19
C THR A 25 8.32 12.36 -7.06
N ASP A 26 7.62 12.15 -8.16
CA ASP A 26 6.87 10.92 -8.39
C ASP A 26 7.77 10.01 -9.23
N PRO A 27 8.59 9.10 -8.64
CA PRO A 27 9.24 8.06 -9.42
C PRO A 27 8.32 6.83 -9.55
N SER A 28 7.01 7.01 -9.35
CA SER A 28 5.92 6.03 -9.30
C SER A 28 5.99 5.02 -8.15
N LEU A 29 6.16 5.58 -6.95
CA LEU A 29 5.74 5.02 -5.65
C LEU A 29 6.49 3.74 -5.20
N ILE A 30 7.49 3.95 -4.34
CA ILE A 30 8.53 2.98 -4.00
C ILE A 30 8.28 2.34 -2.62
N TYR A 31 8.02 1.04 -2.54
CA TYR A 31 8.03 0.24 -1.30
C TYR A 31 9.31 -0.61 -1.26
N ARG A 32 10.22 -0.38 -0.29
CA ARG A 32 11.46 -1.17 -0.13
C ARG A 32 12.24 -1.38 -1.46
N GLY A 33 12.29 -0.35 -2.30
CA GLY A 33 12.93 -0.41 -3.62
C GLY A 33 12.08 -1.02 -4.75
N VAL A 34 10.91 -1.59 -4.44
CA VAL A 34 9.90 -2.05 -5.40
C VAL A 34 9.05 -0.87 -5.86
N THR A 35 8.98 -0.66 -7.17
CA THR A 35 8.29 0.48 -7.81
C THR A 35 7.27 -0.03 -8.82
N LEU A 36 6.20 0.73 -9.07
CA LEU A 36 5.28 0.39 -10.15
C LEU A 36 6.02 0.36 -11.50
N GLY A 37 5.73 -0.65 -12.31
CA GLY A 37 6.40 -0.93 -13.57
C GLY A 37 7.66 -1.77 -13.46
N ASP A 38 8.11 -2.13 -12.26
CA ASP A 38 9.20 -3.09 -12.11
C ASP A 38 8.83 -4.45 -12.72
N GLU A 39 9.78 -5.01 -13.47
CA GLU A 39 9.66 -6.34 -14.05
C GLU A 39 9.63 -7.42 -12.97
N LEU A 40 8.93 -8.50 -13.25
CA LEU A 40 8.72 -9.60 -12.31
C LEU A 40 10.01 -10.13 -11.68
N ASP A 41 11.05 -10.38 -12.48
CA ASP A 41 12.32 -10.95 -12.01
C ASP A 41 13.01 -10.02 -10.98
N LYS A 42 12.93 -8.70 -11.18
CA LYS A 42 13.44 -7.71 -10.23
C LYS A 42 12.69 -7.80 -8.91
N VAL A 43 11.36 -7.88 -8.97
CA VAL A 43 10.51 -7.94 -7.77
C VAL A 43 10.75 -9.24 -7.01
N GLN A 44 10.86 -10.38 -7.69
CA GLN A 44 11.22 -11.66 -7.07
C GLN A 44 12.56 -11.62 -6.35
N MET A 45 13.59 -11.07 -6.99
CA MET A 45 14.92 -10.93 -6.40
C MET A 45 14.89 -10.06 -5.13
N LEU A 46 14.19 -8.92 -5.18
CA LEU A 46 14.04 -8.04 -4.02
C LEU A 46 13.30 -8.72 -2.87
N ILE A 47 12.19 -9.39 -3.16
CA ILE A 47 11.39 -10.13 -2.17
C ILE A 47 12.23 -11.23 -1.50
N ALA A 48 12.96 -12.03 -2.29
CA ALA A 48 13.80 -13.10 -1.75
C ALA A 48 14.89 -12.56 -0.80
N SER A 49 15.44 -11.38 -1.11
CA SER A 49 16.45 -10.73 -0.27
C SER A 49 15.87 -10.14 1.02
N GLU A 50 14.70 -9.51 0.94
CA GLU A 50 14.03 -8.84 2.06
C GLU A 50 13.33 -9.82 3.01
N PHE A 51 12.97 -11.00 2.50
CA PHE A 51 12.12 -11.95 3.20
C PHE A 51 12.54 -13.41 2.87
N PRO A 52 13.64 -13.88 3.45
CA PRO A 52 14.25 -15.17 3.09
C PRO A 52 13.44 -16.42 3.48
N ARG A 53 12.29 -16.28 4.15
CA ARG A 53 11.45 -17.39 4.66
C ARG A 53 10.02 -17.39 4.08
N ILE A 54 9.84 -16.89 2.87
CA ILE A 54 8.51 -16.80 2.22
C ILE A 54 8.08 -18.12 1.59
N ASN A 55 6.78 -18.44 1.73
CA ASN A 55 6.07 -19.31 0.80
C ASN A 55 5.37 -18.45 -0.27
N VAL A 56 5.78 -18.58 -1.53
CA VAL A 56 5.09 -17.96 -2.67
C VAL A 56 3.93 -18.85 -3.07
N ILE A 57 2.69 -18.33 -3.00
CA ILE A 57 1.48 -19.18 -3.02
C ILE A 57 0.83 -19.26 -4.41
N ASP A 58 1.09 -18.32 -5.33
CA ASP A 58 0.42 -18.30 -6.64
C ASP A 58 1.14 -17.41 -7.68
N ARG A 59 0.69 -17.48 -8.95
CA ARG A 59 1.09 -16.63 -10.09
C ARG A 59 0.92 -15.13 -9.85
N ASN A 60 0.10 -14.73 -8.88
CA ASN A 60 -0.09 -13.35 -8.42
C ASN A 60 0.90 -12.91 -7.31
N TYR A 61 2.04 -13.60 -7.14
CA TYR A 61 3.07 -13.33 -6.13
C TYR A 61 2.49 -12.89 -4.79
N LEU A 62 1.59 -13.74 -4.27
CA LEU A 62 1.14 -13.62 -2.90
C LEU A 62 2.28 -14.08 -2.00
N VAL A 63 2.85 -13.13 -1.29
CA VAL A 63 3.90 -13.33 -0.29
C VAL A 63 3.24 -13.38 1.08
N LYS A 64 3.50 -14.46 1.80
CA LYS A 64 3.22 -14.55 3.24
C LYS A 64 4.53 -14.77 3.97
N ALA A 65 4.87 -13.83 4.84
CA ALA A 65 5.94 -13.96 5.80
C ALA A 65 5.34 -13.83 7.20
N GLY A 66 5.64 -14.79 8.06
CA GLY A 66 5.26 -14.83 9.46
C GLY A 66 6.33 -15.65 10.19
N ASP A 67 6.12 -15.96 11.47
CA ASP A 67 7.00 -16.87 12.20
C ASP A 67 7.11 -18.26 11.50
N ASP A 68 8.00 -19.10 12.03
CA ASP A 68 8.54 -20.32 11.42
C ASP A 68 7.51 -21.36 10.91
N GLU A 69 6.23 -21.15 11.19
CA GLU A 69 5.13 -22.06 10.86
C GLU A 69 4.36 -21.69 9.58
N GLY A 70 4.60 -20.52 8.98
CA GLY A 70 3.93 -20.11 7.74
C GLY A 70 2.42 -19.85 7.92
N MET A 71 2.01 -18.59 7.84
CA MET A 71 0.66 -18.18 8.21
C MET A 71 -0.40 -18.41 7.13
N GLN A 72 -1.63 -18.76 7.54
CA GLN A 72 -2.80 -18.82 6.64
C GLN A 72 -3.23 -17.41 6.18
N ARG A 73 -4.07 -17.33 5.14
CA ARG A 73 -4.36 -16.09 4.37
C ARG A 73 -4.84 -14.90 5.21
N ASP A 74 -5.44 -15.16 6.36
CA ASP A 74 -6.15 -14.12 7.12
C ASP A 74 -5.55 -13.84 8.49
N SER A 75 -4.44 -14.48 8.89
CA SER A 75 -4.02 -14.50 10.30
C SER A 75 -3.16 -13.30 10.77
N CYS A 76 -2.62 -12.43 9.90
CA CYS A 76 -1.87 -11.25 10.39
C CYS A 76 -2.76 -10.29 11.22
N ALA A 77 -4.03 -10.10 10.82
CA ALA A 77 -4.97 -9.24 11.55
C ALA A 77 -5.41 -9.85 12.90
N TYR A 78 -5.54 -11.18 12.97
CA TYR A 78 -5.94 -11.89 14.20
C TYR A 78 -4.78 -12.19 15.17
N ALA A 79 -3.52 -12.12 14.71
CA ALA A 79 -2.34 -12.46 15.52
C ALA A 79 -1.94 -11.39 16.56
N ALA A 80 -2.69 -10.28 16.64
CA ALA A 80 -2.40 -9.12 17.48
C ALA A 80 -2.32 -9.40 19.00
N THR A 81 -2.67 -10.60 19.46
CA THR A 81 -2.68 -10.98 20.89
C THR A 81 -1.83 -12.22 21.22
N SER A 82 -1.11 -12.81 20.26
CA SER A 82 -0.36 -14.05 20.47
C SER A 82 1.16 -13.87 20.31
N ASN A 83 1.96 -14.72 20.96
CA ASN A 83 3.43 -14.75 20.80
C ASN A 83 3.91 -15.00 19.35
N ARG A 84 2.99 -15.34 18.43
CA ARG A 84 3.21 -15.51 16.98
C ARG A 84 3.39 -14.19 16.21
N GLN A 85 3.33 -13.04 16.90
CA GLN A 85 3.38 -11.69 16.33
C GLN A 85 4.74 -11.29 15.73
N LYS A 86 5.81 -12.08 15.86
CA LYS A 86 7.15 -11.69 15.35
C LYS A 86 7.15 -11.58 13.82
N ASN A 87 7.03 -10.36 13.32
CA ASN A 87 7.22 -9.96 11.91
C ASN A 87 6.19 -10.56 10.93
N CYS A 88 4.89 -10.51 11.27
CA CYS A 88 3.86 -10.85 10.28
C CYS A 88 3.78 -9.81 9.18
N ILE A 89 3.95 -10.27 7.94
CA ILE A 89 3.83 -9.48 6.72
C ILE A 89 3.05 -10.30 5.70
N LEU A 90 1.90 -9.76 5.30
CA LEU A 90 1.16 -10.22 4.13
C LEU A 90 1.42 -9.21 3.02
N ALA A 91 1.95 -9.64 1.88
CA ALA A 91 2.14 -8.78 0.73
C ALA A 91 1.58 -9.43 -0.54
N ASN A 92 0.84 -8.65 -1.32
CA ASN A 92 0.30 -9.04 -2.61
C ASN A 92 0.86 -8.10 -3.67
N PHE A 93 1.52 -8.69 -4.67
CA PHE A 93 2.13 -7.98 -5.79
C PHE A 93 1.37 -8.33 -7.06
N GLY A 94 0.50 -7.42 -7.51
CA GLY A 94 -0.21 -7.60 -8.76
C GLY A 94 0.64 -7.20 -9.96
N PHE A 95 0.69 -8.07 -10.96
CA PHE A 95 1.41 -7.84 -12.22
C PHE A 95 0.43 -7.68 -13.39
N SER A 96 0.83 -6.95 -14.42
CA SER A 96 0.17 -6.96 -15.72
C SER A 96 0.55 -8.18 -16.55
N ARG A 97 -0.11 -8.33 -17.72
CA ARG A 97 0.25 -9.36 -18.69
C ARG A 97 1.67 -9.25 -19.20
N GLN A 98 2.20 -8.03 -19.28
CA GLN A 98 3.59 -7.77 -19.63
C GLN A 98 4.55 -8.06 -18.48
N LEU A 99 4.08 -8.70 -17.40
CA LEU A 99 4.86 -9.04 -16.20
C LEU A 99 5.44 -7.82 -15.48
N GLN A 100 4.79 -6.67 -15.63
CA GLN A 100 5.15 -5.43 -14.95
C GLN A 100 4.26 -5.21 -13.74
N LEU A 101 4.87 -4.86 -12.62
CA LEU A 101 4.15 -4.61 -11.38
C LEU A 101 3.17 -3.44 -11.56
N ASN A 102 1.90 -3.65 -11.23
CA ASN A 102 0.85 -2.63 -11.37
C ASN A 102 0.22 -2.21 -10.03
N ASN A 103 0.31 -3.06 -9.01
CA ASN A 103 -0.19 -2.76 -7.68
C ASN A 103 0.60 -3.51 -6.60
N VAL A 104 0.67 -2.90 -5.42
CA VAL A 104 1.25 -3.51 -4.22
C VAL A 104 0.28 -3.29 -3.07
N TYR A 105 -0.02 -4.35 -2.34
CA TYR A 105 -0.74 -4.30 -1.08
C TYR A 105 0.07 -5.00 0.00
N VAL A 106 0.31 -4.33 1.12
CA VAL A 106 1.06 -4.89 2.25
C VAL A 106 0.30 -4.63 3.55
N GLU A 107 0.13 -5.67 4.35
CA GLU A 107 -0.23 -5.58 5.76
C GLU A 107 0.94 -6.03 6.60
N GLN A 108 1.34 -5.21 7.57
CA GLN A 108 2.46 -5.52 8.45
C GLN A 108 2.09 -5.25 9.92
N SER A 109 2.43 -6.21 10.77
CA SER A 109 2.33 -6.15 12.23
C SER A 109 3.72 -6.05 12.86
N PHE A 110 3.83 -5.40 14.03
CA PHE A 110 5.10 -5.20 14.73
C PHE A 110 5.20 -5.97 16.04
N MET A 111 6.40 -6.44 16.39
CA MET A 111 6.72 -6.92 17.74
C MET A 111 8.18 -6.55 18.06
N PRO A 112 8.47 -5.55 18.92
CA PRO A 112 7.55 -4.71 19.71
C PRO A 112 6.95 -3.52 18.93
N ALA A 113 5.94 -2.86 19.52
CA ALA A 113 5.35 -1.63 18.98
C ALA A 113 6.42 -0.55 18.71
N ILE A 114 6.27 0.19 17.62
CA ILE A 114 7.16 1.30 17.26
C ILE A 114 6.48 2.64 17.50
N SER A 115 7.23 3.71 17.71
CA SER A 115 6.61 5.03 17.85
C SER A 115 5.99 5.51 16.53
N LEU A 116 4.84 6.18 16.62
CA LEU A 116 4.15 6.77 15.46
C LEU A 116 5.06 7.77 14.77
N GLU A 117 5.76 8.61 15.54
CA GLU A 117 6.74 9.55 15.00
C GLU A 117 7.84 8.86 14.18
N SER A 118 8.39 7.74 14.67
CA SER A 118 9.42 6.99 13.94
C SER A 118 8.88 6.42 12.63
N LEU A 119 7.66 5.86 12.64
CA LEU A 119 7.02 5.35 11.43
C LEU A 119 6.75 6.48 10.43
N MET A 120 6.21 7.61 10.90
CA MET A 120 5.95 8.79 10.08
C MET A 120 7.23 9.32 9.43
N GLY A 121 8.32 9.45 10.19
CA GLY A 121 9.61 9.88 9.66
C GLY A 121 10.14 8.95 8.55
N LYS A 122 9.96 7.63 8.70
CA LYS A 122 10.32 6.65 7.66
C LYS A 122 9.45 6.78 6.42
N LEU A 123 8.13 6.89 6.58
CA LEU A 123 7.20 7.07 5.46
C LEU A 123 7.47 8.37 4.72
N SER A 124 7.70 9.47 5.44
CA SER A 124 8.01 10.76 4.83
C SER A 124 9.38 10.79 4.14
N LYS A 125 10.36 10.03 4.62
CA LYS A 125 11.63 9.86 3.91
C LYS A 125 11.46 9.10 2.58
N SER A 126 10.58 8.11 2.54
CA SER A 126 10.35 7.29 1.35
C SER A 126 9.43 7.92 0.31
N TYR A 127 8.35 8.57 0.77
CA TYR A 127 7.27 9.06 -0.09
C TYR A 127 7.13 10.59 -0.10
N GLY A 128 7.87 11.30 0.73
CA GLY A 128 7.73 12.76 0.92
C GLY A 128 6.56 13.12 1.84
N SER A 129 6.04 14.34 1.72
CA SER A 129 4.91 14.79 2.53
C SER A 129 3.57 14.27 1.97
N PRO A 130 2.69 13.71 2.81
CA PRO A 130 1.37 13.26 2.35
C PRO A 130 0.54 14.47 1.91
N ARG A 131 -0.22 14.29 0.82
CA ARG A 131 -1.22 15.26 0.35
C ARG A 131 -2.42 15.32 1.29
N LEU A 132 -2.81 14.17 1.84
CA LEU A 132 -3.95 14.04 2.73
C LEU A 132 -3.55 13.28 3.99
N THR A 133 -3.96 13.79 5.14
CA THR A 133 -3.89 13.11 6.42
C THR A 133 -5.28 13.13 7.04
N PHE A 134 -5.76 11.96 7.45
CA PHE A 134 -7.06 11.78 8.10
C PHE A 134 -6.86 10.97 9.38
N ARG A 135 -7.59 11.30 10.44
CA ARG A 135 -7.55 10.59 11.72
C ARG A 135 -8.94 10.26 12.20
N GLU A 136 -9.09 9.05 12.71
CA GLU A 136 -10.37 8.55 13.23
C GLU A 136 -10.15 7.71 14.48
N ILE A 137 -10.98 7.93 15.49
CA ILE A 137 -11.00 7.09 16.70
C ILE A 137 -11.84 5.85 16.40
N ILE A 138 -11.22 4.68 16.50
CA ILE A 138 -11.89 3.39 16.43
C ILE A 138 -12.22 2.96 17.86
N SER A 139 -13.52 2.97 18.18
CA SER A 139 -14.03 2.44 19.44
C SER A 139 -13.60 0.99 19.64
N ALA A 140 -13.30 0.63 20.88
CA ALA A 140 -13.04 -0.77 21.21
C ALA A 140 -14.25 -1.62 20.80
N SER A 141 -14.03 -2.65 19.99
CA SER A 141 -15.08 -3.58 19.57
C SER A 141 -15.00 -4.86 20.40
N PRO A 142 -16.15 -5.42 20.84
CA PRO A 142 -16.19 -6.78 21.39
C PRO A 142 -15.72 -7.78 20.31
N PRO A 143 -15.28 -8.99 20.70
CA PRO A 143 -14.82 -9.98 19.73
C PRO A 143 -15.99 -10.38 18.83
N SER A 144 -16.06 -9.79 17.64
CA SER A 144 -16.81 -10.36 16.53
C SER A 144 -15.89 -11.28 15.73
N ASN A 145 -16.51 -12.07 14.86
CA ASN A 145 -15.92 -13.00 13.92
C ASN A 145 -14.84 -12.36 13.01
N THR A 146 -14.67 -11.04 13.09
CA THR A 146 -13.91 -10.17 12.19
C THR A 146 -12.85 -9.30 12.88
N ALA A 147 -12.49 -9.61 14.15
CA ALA A 147 -11.37 -9.08 14.96
C ALA A 147 -11.77 -8.30 16.23
N PHE A 148 -11.10 -8.60 17.34
CA PHE A 148 -11.22 -7.89 18.62
C PHE A 148 -10.29 -6.67 18.63
N VAL A 149 -10.84 -5.47 18.89
CA VAL A 149 -10.05 -4.25 19.06
C VAL A 149 -10.20 -3.80 20.50
N SER A 150 -9.19 -4.07 21.34
CA SER A 150 -9.10 -3.51 22.69
C SER A 150 -7.65 -3.28 23.09
N PRO A 151 -7.29 -2.12 23.67
CA PRO A 151 -8.15 -0.95 23.93
C PRO A 151 -8.51 -0.17 22.66
N ALA A 152 -9.35 0.88 22.81
CA ALA A 152 -9.70 1.79 21.73
C ALA A 152 -8.43 2.28 21.01
N SER A 153 -8.47 2.28 19.69
CA SER A 153 -7.32 2.57 18.84
C SER A 153 -7.62 3.71 17.90
N GLU A 154 -6.59 4.43 17.48
CA GLU A 154 -6.69 5.43 16.44
C GLU A 154 -6.25 4.86 15.10
N LEU A 155 -6.92 5.29 14.05
CA LEU A 155 -6.57 5.06 12.67
C LEU A 155 -6.07 6.38 12.07
N THR A 156 -4.80 6.39 11.66
CA THR A 156 -4.26 7.48 10.84
C THR A 156 -4.14 7.01 9.40
N SER A 157 -4.89 7.66 8.50
CA SER A 157 -4.81 7.42 7.06
C SER A 157 -4.02 8.53 6.37
N LEU A 158 -3.10 8.15 5.48
CA LEU A 158 -2.19 9.04 4.77
C LEU A 158 -2.24 8.73 3.29
N VAL A 159 -2.27 9.76 2.43
CA VAL A 159 -2.28 9.57 0.98
C VAL A 159 -1.27 10.49 0.30
N TRP A 160 -0.51 9.92 -0.63
CA TRP A 160 0.38 10.61 -1.56
C TRP A 160 -0.11 10.44 -2.99
N GLY A 161 -0.03 11.50 -3.79
CA GLY A 161 -0.52 11.49 -5.16
C GLY A 161 -2.04 11.51 -5.25
N GLY A 162 -2.57 10.79 -6.24
CA GLY A 162 -3.99 10.71 -6.55
C GLY A 162 -4.52 11.89 -7.37
N SER A 163 -5.61 11.70 -8.10
CA SER A 163 -6.25 12.78 -8.87
C SER A 163 -7.36 13.48 -8.09
N LYS A 164 -7.96 12.80 -7.10
CA LYS A 164 -9.10 13.27 -6.30
C LYS A 164 -8.73 13.33 -4.82
N THR A 165 -9.34 14.27 -4.11
CA THR A 165 -9.33 14.31 -2.65
C THR A 165 -10.72 13.90 -2.14
N PRO A 166 -10.86 12.80 -1.39
CA PRO A 166 -12.14 12.40 -0.82
C PRO A 166 -12.71 13.47 0.12
N SER A 167 -14.02 13.72 0.04
CA SER A 167 -14.73 14.71 0.88
C SER A 167 -15.19 14.17 2.24
N GLY A 168 -15.09 12.86 2.48
CA GLY A 168 -15.53 12.19 3.70
C GLY A 168 -14.44 11.30 4.32
N SER A 169 -14.81 10.51 5.34
CA SER A 169 -13.86 9.62 6.02
C SER A 169 -13.22 8.64 5.03
N TYR A 170 -11.89 8.57 5.10
CA TYR A 170 -11.09 7.70 4.26
C TYR A 170 -10.45 6.63 5.13
N ARG A 171 -11.04 5.43 5.09
CA ARG A 171 -10.39 4.20 5.54
C ARG A 171 -9.85 3.52 4.29
N ASN A 172 -8.61 3.03 4.35
CA ASN A 172 -8.07 2.22 3.27
C ASN A 172 -8.97 0.98 3.15
N SER A 173 -9.83 0.95 2.12
CA SER A 173 -10.82 -0.10 1.98
C SER A 173 -10.16 -1.38 1.51
N SER A 174 -10.60 -2.50 2.07
CA SER A 174 -10.08 -3.84 1.83
C SER A 174 -10.14 -4.25 0.35
N PHE A 175 -10.91 -3.53 -0.47
CA PHE A 175 -11.07 -3.78 -1.90
C PHE A 175 -10.30 -2.75 -2.75
N PRO A 176 -9.48 -3.20 -3.73
CA PRO A 176 -8.75 -2.30 -4.64
C PRO A 176 -9.64 -1.29 -5.36
N PHE A 177 -10.84 -1.70 -5.77
CA PHE A 177 -11.72 -0.90 -6.60
C PHE A 177 -12.31 0.33 -5.90
N GLU A 178 -12.72 0.24 -4.65
CA GLU A 178 -13.30 1.39 -3.94
C GLU A 178 -12.28 2.51 -3.71
N ALA A 179 -11.03 2.15 -3.40
CA ALA A 179 -9.95 3.11 -3.25
C ALA A 179 -9.61 3.79 -4.59
N LEU A 180 -9.64 3.04 -5.70
CA LEU A 180 -9.46 3.56 -7.05
C LEU A 180 -10.48 4.65 -7.39
N GLU A 181 -11.75 4.42 -7.12
CA GLU A 181 -12.79 5.39 -7.48
C GLU A 181 -12.69 6.68 -6.68
N ARG A 182 -12.35 6.57 -5.39
CA ARG A 182 -12.30 7.69 -4.43
C ARG A 182 -11.08 8.57 -4.59
N ILE A 183 -9.89 7.98 -4.77
CA ILE A 183 -8.62 8.74 -4.87
C ILE A 183 -8.22 8.95 -6.33
N GLY A 184 -8.43 7.95 -7.19
CA GLY A 184 -8.08 7.98 -8.61
C GLY A 184 -6.58 8.19 -8.89
N GLY A 185 -6.18 8.05 -10.16
CA GLY A 185 -4.81 8.24 -10.61
C GLY A 185 -3.82 7.27 -9.98
N LYS A 186 -2.57 7.71 -9.82
CA LYS A 186 -1.50 6.96 -9.14
C LYS A 186 -1.34 7.46 -7.72
N PHE A 187 -1.37 6.58 -6.73
CA PHE A 187 -1.28 6.98 -5.32
C PHE A 187 -0.70 5.92 -4.39
N VAL A 188 -0.09 6.39 -3.29
CA VAL A 188 0.20 5.57 -2.10
C VAL A 188 -0.83 5.92 -1.04
N SER A 189 -1.41 4.91 -0.42
CA SER A 189 -2.25 5.05 0.75
C SER A 189 -1.71 4.20 1.89
N VAL A 190 -1.66 4.77 3.09
CA VAL A 190 -1.25 4.06 4.30
C VAL A 190 -2.30 4.26 5.38
N SER A 191 -2.70 3.16 6.02
CA SER A 191 -3.53 3.16 7.22
C SER A 191 -2.72 2.61 8.39
N ILE A 192 -2.57 3.40 9.44
CA ILE A 192 -1.77 3.08 10.63
C ILE A 192 -2.72 2.83 11.80
N PHE A 193 -2.57 1.69 12.46
CA PHE A 193 -3.31 1.36 13.68
C PHE A 193 -2.42 1.63 14.90
N HIS A 194 -2.83 2.54 15.77
CA HIS A 194 -2.01 2.96 16.91
C HIS A 194 -2.83 3.27 18.17
N GLN A 195 -2.17 3.26 19.33
CA GLN A 195 -2.71 3.65 20.62
C GLN A 195 -1.80 4.73 21.21
N GLY A 196 -2.29 5.98 21.23
CA GLY A 196 -1.42 7.13 21.47
C GLY A 196 -0.26 7.16 20.48
N ASN A 197 0.98 7.17 20.98
CA ASN A 197 2.19 7.16 20.16
C ASN A 197 2.67 5.76 19.77
N LEU A 198 2.00 4.68 20.18
CA LEU A 198 2.45 3.31 19.91
C LEU A 198 1.73 2.71 18.71
N VAL A 199 2.47 2.34 17.67
CA VAL A 199 1.94 1.71 16.46
C VAL A 199 1.96 0.20 16.61
N ASN A 200 0.81 -0.41 16.34
CA ASN A 200 0.61 -1.86 16.44
C ASN A 200 0.68 -2.53 15.06
N GLY A 201 0.40 -1.79 13.99
CA GLY A 201 0.54 -2.26 12.62
C GLY A 201 0.17 -1.19 11.60
N TYR A 202 0.40 -1.49 10.33
CA TYR A 202 -0.03 -0.65 9.23
C TYR A 202 -0.39 -1.46 7.98
N SER A 203 -1.28 -0.90 7.17
CA SER A 203 -1.58 -1.36 5.82
C SER A 203 -1.10 -0.30 4.83
N LEU A 204 -0.41 -0.72 3.77
CA LEU A 204 0.13 0.12 2.72
C LEU A 204 -0.38 -0.38 1.38
N ARG A 205 -0.84 0.56 0.54
CA ARG A 205 -1.30 0.30 -0.82
C ARG A 205 -0.58 1.25 -1.78
N ILE A 206 -0.06 0.69 -2.87
CA ILE A 206 0.52 1.42 -4.00
C ILE A 206 -0.24 1.02 -5.25
N LEU A 207 -0.73 2.00 -6.02
CA LEU A 207 -1.66 1.72 -7.11
C LEU A 207 -1.55 2.72 -8.26
N ASP A 208 -1.80 2.24 -9.49
CA ASP A 208 -2.00 3.03 -10.71
C ASP A 208 -3.37 2.68 -11.31
N GLU A 209 -4.32 3.61 -11.25
CA GLU A 209 -5.70 3.41 -11.70
C GLU A 209 -5.79 2.96 -13.17
N VAL A 210 -5.01 3.58 -14.06
CA VAL A 210 -5.09 3.29 -15.49
C VAL A 210 -4.64 1.86 -15.76
N ARG A 211 -3.50 1.46 -15.17
CA ARG A 211 -2.97 0.09 -15.30
C ARG A 211 -3.87 -0.93 -14.63
N ALA A 212 -4.43 -0.62 -13.46
CA ALA A 212 -5.34 -1.52 -12.75
C ALA A 212 -6.62 -1.77 -13.56
N LYS A 213 -7.21 -0.73 -14.16
CA LYS A 213 -8.40 -0.85 -15.01
C LYS A 213 -8.11 -1.62 -16.30
N SER A 214 -6.99 -1.33 -16.99
CA SER A 214 -6.60 -2.07 -18.20
C SER A 214 -6.51 -3.56 -17.92
N ASN A 215 -5.80 -3.94 -16.85
CA ASN A 215 -5.63 -5.34 -16.47
C ASN A 215 -6.96 -6.02 -16.12
N ALA A 216 -7.89 -5.30 -15.46
CA ALA A 216 -9.20 -5.85 -15.15
C ALA A 216 -10.02 -6.16 -16.41
N VAL A 217 -10.03 -5.24 -17.39
CA VAL A 217 -10.71 -5.44 -18.68
C VAL A 217 -10.09 -6.60 -19.45
N GLU A 218 -8.77 -6.62 -19.55
CA GLU A 218 -8.01 -7.68 -20.22
C GLU A 218 -8.31 -9.06 -19.62
N MET A 219 -8.32 -9.17 -18.29
CA MET A 219 -8.61 -10.41 -17.57
C MET A 219 -10.05 -10.89 -17.80
N MET A 220 -11.04 -9.99 -17.81
CA MET A 220 -12.42 -10.35 -18.12
C MET A 220 -12.56 -10.91 -19.54
N GLN A 221 -11.91 -10.30 -20.53
CA GLN A 221 -11.93 -10.79 -21.91
C GLN A 221 -11.30 -12.18 -22.05
N GLU A 222 -10.27 -12.49 -21.27
CA GLU A 222 -9.65 -13.82 -21.29
C GLU A 222 -10.50 -14.87 -20.59
N ILE A 223 -11.17 -14.53 -19.50
CA ILE A 223 -12.16 -15.41 -18.88
C ILE A 223 -13.26 -15.73 -19.90
N GLU A 224 -13.79 -14.72 -20.60
CA GLU A 224 -14.79 -14.93 -21.66
C GLU A 224 -14.27 -15.80 -22.80
N GLN A 225 -13.02 -15.61 -23.24
CA GLN A 225 -12.41 -16.44 -24.28
C GLN A 225 -12.17 -17.88 -23.83
N GLN A 226 -11.72 -18.10 -22.59
CA GLN A 226 -11.54 -19.43 -22.03
C GLN A 226 -12.87 -20.15 -21.84
N GLU A 227 -13.91 -19.44 -21.37
CA GLU A 227 -15.26 -19.97 -21.28
C GLU A 227 -15.83 -20.31 -22.66
N ALA A 228 -15.65 -19.44 -23.66
CA ALA A 228 -16.09 -19.70 -25.03
C ALA A 228 -15.35 -20.89 -25.66
N ALA A 229 -14.04 -21.01 -25.46
CA ALA A 229 -13.25 -22.14 -25.91
C ALA A 229 -13.63 -23.44 -25.19
N GLY A 230 -13.97 -23.36 -23.89
CA GLY A 230 -14.50 -24.46 -23.09
C GLY A 230 -15.84 -24.96 -23.62
N ARG A 231 -16.78 -24.04 -23.93
CA ARG A 231 -18.10 -24.35 -24.53
C ARG A 231 -17.95 -24.96 -25.93
N ALA A 232 -17.09 -24.40 -26.77
CA ALA A 232 -16.81 -24.96 -28.10
C ALA A 232 -16.23 -26.38 -28.04
N LYS A 233 -15.41 -26.69 -27.02
CA LYS A 233 -14.89 -28.04 -26.79
C LYS A 233 -15.95 -29.00 -26.22
N SER A 234 -16.88 -28.53 -25.38
CA SER A 234 -17.96 -29.37 -24.87
C SER A 234 -18.98 -29.72 -25.95
N ASP A 235 -19.36 -28.75 -26.79
CA ASP A 235 -20.35 -28.93 -27.86
C ASP A 235 -19.80 -29.77 -29.03
N GLY A 236 -18.49 -29.79 -29.23
CA GLY A 236 -17.83 -30.69 -30.18
C GLY A 236 -17.69 -32.14 -29.71
N SER A 237 -17.88 -32.40 -28.41
CA SER A 237 -17.72 -33.74 -27.80
C SER A 237 -19.01 -34.57 -27.75
N VAL A 238 -20.17 -33.94 -28.04
CA VAL A 238 -21.46 -34.64 -28.11
C VAL A 238 -21.76 -35.01 -29.57
N LYS A 239 -20.99 -35.96 -30.10
CA LYS A 239 -21.39 -36.77 -31.25
C LYS A 239 -20.99 -38.21 -30.96
N PHE A 240 -21.93 -38.97 -30.42
CA PHE A 240 -21.96 -40.43 -30.48
C PHE A 240 -23.21 -40.82 -31.26
#